data_AF-A0A2N6U2I7-F1
#
_entry.id   AF-A0A2N6U2I7-F1
#
_cell.length_a   1.000
_cell.length_b   1.000
_cell.length_c   1.000
_cell.angle_alpha   90.00
_cell.angle_beta   90.00
_cell.angle_gamma   90.00
#
_symmetry.space_group_name_H-M   'P 1'
#
loop_
_entity.id
_entity.type
_entity.pdbx_description
1 polymer ?
#
loop_
_entity_poly.entity_id
_entity_poly.type
_entity_poly.pdbx_seq_one_letter_code
_entity_poly.pdbx_strand_id
1 'polypeptide(L)'
;MSAPLSVGARSPSRRPTSRSRLANAALILLVLLHAVGGWLVWDNRRLVVTDYEVTMADLPADSSGIRIAQVSDLHAAHFGSFEDRLLQAVTAAKPDLVVITGDIVDRSTRDLTAPLRTAERLAQVAPTVFITGNHEADLGQRAQLLEGLEQRGVLVLRDEAHSMTLNGTDLVVVGLDDAKHRRNRKLPARSPGEVMDSLSITDDAPVLVLAHRPTLLPELAEHGADVVLSGHAHGGQVRIPRVGGLIAPDQGLFPALTSGVHRHGDASMVISRGLGNTALAQVRVNNPRELVIVDLVPAAD
;
A
#
# COMPACT_ATOMS: atom_id res chain seq x y z
N MET A 1 53.95 63.15 24.83
CA MET A 1 53.21 63.86 23.76
C MET A 1 52.56 62.80 22.88
N SER A 2 51.23 62.76 22.91
CA SER A 2 50.39 61.69 22.35
C SER A 2 50.27 61.79 20.84
N ALA A 3 50.42 60.66 20.14
CA ALA A 3 50.18 60.57 18.69
C ALA A 3 48.70 60.77 18.36
N PRO A 4 48.34 61.46 17.25
CA PRO A 4 46.96 61.61 16.85
C PRO A 4 46.44 60.30 16.23
N LEU A 5 45.31 59.82 16.72
CA LEU A 5 44.55 58.72 16.13
C LEU A 5 44.00 59.15 14.76
N SER A 6 44.51 58.56 13.68
CA SER A 6 43.95 58.69 12.33
C SER A 6 42.71 57.81 12.21
N VAL A 7 41.53 58.44 12.21
CA VAL A 7 40.26 57.76 11.89
C VAL A 7 40.15 57.63 10.37
N GLY A 8 40.43 56.45 9.83
CA GLY A 8 40.19 56.14 8.42
C GLY A 8 38.71 56.28 8.07
N ALA A 9 38.39 56.99 6.99
CA ALA A 9 37.02 57.14 6.51
C ALA A 9 36.41 55.75 6.21
N ARG A 10 35.29 55.42 6.88
CA ARG A 10 34.53 54.20 6.57
C ARG A 10 34.03 54.29 5.14
N SER A 11 34.46 53.37 4.28
CA SER A 11 33.93 53.18 2.93
C SER A 11 32.40 53.03 3.00
N PRO A 12 31.61 53.74 2.18
CA PRO A 12 30.17 53.62 2.22
C PRO A 12 29.77 52.19 1.87
N SER A 13 29.11 51.50 2.80
CA SER A 13 28.57 50.16 2.55
C SER A 13 27.59 50.27 1.37
N ARG A 14 27.94 49.71 0.22
CA ARG A 14 27.04 49.66 -0.95
C ARG A 14 25.81 48.84 -0.56
N ARG A 15 24.71 49.53 -0.21
CA ARG A 15 23.42 48.87 0.03
C ARG A 15 22.97 48.22 -1.29
N PRO A 16 22.58 46.93 -1.28
CA PRO A 16 22.16 46.25 -2.50
C PRO A 16 20.98 46.99 -3.14
N THR A 17 21.12 47.32 -4.42
CA THR A 17 20.08 47.96 -5.24
C THR A 17 18.86 47.04 -5.37
N SER A 18 17.67 47.60 -5.61
CA SER A 18 16.44 46.81 -5.81
C SER A 18 16.62 45.67 -6.84
N ARG A 19 17.35 45.92 -7.93
CA ARG A 19 17.68 44.92 -8.96
C ARG A 19 18.52 43.74 -8.42
N SER A 20 19.51 44.01 -7.56
CA SER A 20 20.31 42.94 -6.93
C SER A 20 19.52 42.10 -5.92
N ARG A 21 18.54 42.72 -5.23
CA ARG A 21 17.63 41.99 -4.32
C ARG A 21 16.67 41.09 -5.08
N LEU A 22 16.13 41.57 -6.20
CA LEU A 22 15.27 40.78 -7.09
C LEU A 22 16.04 39.61 -7.73
N ALA A 23 17.27 39.83 -8.18
CA ALA A 23 18.12 38.76 -8.72
C ALA A 23 18.44 37.69 -7.67
N ASN A 24 18.77 38.09 -6.43
CA ASN A 24 19.01 37.16 -5.34
C ASN A 24 17.74 36.38 -4.96
N ALA A 25 16.58 37.04 -4.90
CA ALA A 25 15.30 36.38 -4.63
C ALA A 25 14.94 35.37 -5.73
N ALA A 26 15.15 35.73 -7.00
CA ALA A 26 14.94 34.83 -8.13
C ALA A 26 15.88 33.62 -8.08
N LEU A 27 17.16 33.82 -7.73
CA LEU A 27 18.12 32.73 -7.56
C LEU A 27 17.71 31.80 -6.41
N ILE A 28 17.30 32.35 -5.26
CA ILE A 28 16.81 31.56 -4.11
C ILE A 28 15.58 30.74 -4.51
N LEU A 29 14.62 31.35 -5.19
CA LEU A 29 13.42 30.65 -5.67
C LEU A 29 13.80 29.53 -6.64
N LEU A 30 14.71 29.78 -7.58
CA LEU A 30 15.20 28.78 -8.52
C LEU A 30 15.84 27.59 -7.79
N VAL A 31 16.71 27.84 -6.80
CA VAL A 31 17.35 26.80 -6.00
C VAL A 31 16.30 25.99 -5.21
N LEU A 32 15.32 26.65 -4.62
CA LEU A 32 14.24 25.97 -3.88
C LEU A 32 13.39 25.10 -4.82
N LEU A 33 13.04 25.58 -6.02
CA LEU A 33 12.29 24.79 -7.00
C LEU A 33 13.08 23.56 -7.45
N HIS A 34 14.39 23.67 -7.65
CA HIS A 34 15.24 22.52 -7.98
C HIS A 34 15.34 21.53 -6.83
N ALA A 35 15.48 22.02 -5.59
CA ALA A 35 15.52 21.17 -4.41
C ALA A 35 14.19 20.41 -4.21
N VAL A 36 13.06 21.10 -4.31
CA VAL A 36 11.73 20.49 -4.20
C VAL A 36 11.47 19.52 -5.36
N GLY A 37 11.81 19.91 -6.59
CA GLY A 37 11.68 19.04 -7.76
C GLY A 37 12.52 17.76 -7.61
N GLY A 38 13.77 17.91 -7.18
CA GLY A 38 14.67 16.78 -6.90
C GLY A 38 14.13 15.86 -5.80
N TRP A 39 13.62 16.44 -4.71
CA TRP A 39 12.96 15.69 -3.63
C TRP A 39 11.76 14.89 -4.12
N LEU A 40 10.85 15.53 -4.88
CA LEU A 40 9.66 14.87 -5.41
C LEU A 40 10.03 13.73 -6.36
N VAL A 41 11.03 13.93 -7.24
CA VAL A 41 11.52 12.88 -8.13
C VAL A 41 12.13 11.72 -7.34
N TRP A 42 12.91 11.99 -6.31
CA TRP A 42 13.50 10.96 -5.46
C TRP A 42 12.43 10.19 -4.67
N ASP A 43 11.52 10.89 -4.00
CA ASP A 43 10.46 10.30 -3.17
C ASP A 43 9.49 9.46 -4.01
N ASN A 44 9.13 9.93 -5.21
CA ASN A 44 8.28 9.21 -6.16
C ASN A 44 9.03 8.16 -6.98
N ARG A 45 10.29 7.82 -6.69
CA ARG A 45 11.02 6.74 -7.38
C ARG A 45 11.55 5.67 -6.45
N ARG A 46 11.57 5.92 -5.14
CA ARG A 46 12.04 4.95 -4.16
C ARG A 46 10.95 3.93 -3.80
N LEU A 47 11.40 2.71 -3.59
CA LEU A 47 10.63 1.63 -2.98
C LEU A 47 11.15 1.49 -1.55
N VAL A 48 10.24 1.44 -0.59
CA VAL A 48 10.53 1.13 0.80
C VAL A 48 9.94 -0.23 1.10
N VAL A 49 10.73 -1.10 1.74
CA VAL A 49 10.24 -2.34 2.34
C VAL A 49 9.97 -2.03 3.81
N THR A 50 8.77 -2.33 4.28
CA THR A 50 8.38 -2.13 5.67
C THR A 50 7.94 -3.47 6.25
N ASP A 51 8.61 -3.90 7.31
CA ASP A 51 8.31 -5.12 8.04
C ASP A 51 7.37 -4.83 9.20
N TYR A 52 6.33 -5.66 9.35
CA TYR A 52 5.44 -5.68 10.50
C TYR A 52 5.40 -7.10 11.07
N GLU A 53 5.42 -7.19 12.39
CA GLU A 53 5.13 -8.42 13.10
C GLU A 53 3.70 -8.30 13.66
N VAL A 54 2.85 -9.28 13.35
CA VAL A 54 1.46 -9.32 13.80
C VAL A 54 1.19 -10.64 14.48
N THR A 55 0.82 -10.55 15.74
CA THR A 55 0.40 -11.70 16.53
C THR A 55 -0.98 -12.18 16.10
N MET A 56 -1.12 -13.48 15.89
CA MET A 56 -2.39 -14.16 15.62
C MET A 56 -2.58 -15.25 16.67
N ALA A 57 -3.65 -15.15 17.45
CA ALA A 57 -3.87 -15.98 18.64
C ALA A 57 -4.08 -17.46 18.28
N ASP A 58 -4.78 -17.72 17.17
CA ASP A 58 -5.13 -19.07 16.72
C ASP A 58 -4.03 -19.75 15.92
N LEU A 59 -2.84 -19.13 15.79
CA LEU A 59 -1.67 -19.84 15.28
C LEU A 59 -1.12 -20.79 16.36
N PRO A 60 -0.80 -22.05 16.03
CA PRO A 60 -0.16 -22.98 16.96
C PRO A 60 1.11 -22.38 17.57
N ALA A 61 1.29 -22.52 18.89
CA ALA A 61 2.44 -21.96 19.60
C ALA A 61 3.81 -22.49 19.12
N ASP A 62 3.84 -23.68 18.52
CA ASP A 62 5.02 -24.30 17.91
C ASP A 62 5.20 -23.95 16.41
N SER A 63 4.32 -23.11 15.85
CA SER A 63 4.44 -22.60 14.49
C SER A 63 5.71 -21.77 14.33
N SER A 64 6.38 -21.95 13.19
CA SER A 64 7.51 -21.10 12.78
C SER A 64 7.07 -19.73 12.23
N GLY A 65 5.77 -19.43 12.28
CA GLY A 65 5.16 -18.24 11.70
C GLY A 65 5.01 -18.35 10.18
N ILE A 66 4.32 -17.35 9.62
CA ILE A 66 4.06 -17.23 8.18
C ILE A 66 4.54 -15.86 7.73
N ARG A 67 5.48 -15.82 6.78
CA ARG A 67 5.93 -14.58 6.17
C ARG A 67 5.15 -14.26 4.91
N ILE A 68 4.50 -13.11 4.90
CA ILE A 68 3.64 -12.64 3.81
C ILE A 68 4.25 -11.40 3.16
N ALA A 69 4.39 -11.41 1.84
CA ALA A 69 4.66 -10.20 1.06
C ALA A 69 3.35 -9.61 0.53
N GLN A 70 2.95 -8.45 1.04
CA GLN A 70 1.77 -7.72 0.61
C GLN A 70 2.12 -6.68 -0.46
N VAL A 71 1.63 -6.93 -1.67
CA VAL A 71 1.71 -6.05 -2.84
C VAL A 71 0.34 -5.38 -3.00
N SER A 72 0.28 -4.04 -3.01
CA SER A 72 -1.01 -3.34 -3.07
C SER A 72 -0.99 -2.16 -4.04
N ASP A 73 -2.15 -1.90 -4.65
CA ASP A 73 -2.44 -0.71 -5.45
C ASP A 73 -1.37 -0.46 -6.52
N LEU A 74 -1.04 -1.45 -7.34
CA LEU A 74 -0.03 -1.31 -8.40
C LEU A 74 -0.48 -0.33 -9.50
N HIS A 75 -1.78 -0.24 -9.80
CA HIS A 75 -2.34 0.65 -10.85
C HIS A 75 -1.64 0.51 -12.22
N ALA A 76 -1.39 -0.73 -12.66
CA ALA A 76 -0.67 -1.03 -13.91
C ALA A 76 0.67 -0.26 -14.03
N ALA A 77 1.33 -0.03 -12.90
CA ALA A 77 2.62 0.65 -12.81
C ALA A 77 3.72 -0.09 -13.59
N HIS A 78 3.87 0.23 -14.87
CA HIS A 78 4.99 -0.24 -15.69
C HIS A 78 6.09 0.81 -15.73
N PHE A 79 6.86 0.89 -14.64
CA PHE A 79 7.97 1.83 -14.54
C PHE A 79 9.32 1.15 -14.78
N GLY A 80 9.49 0.40 -15.87
CA GLY A 80 10.78 -0.24 -16.22
C GLY A 80 11.44 -0.90 -15.00
N SER A 81 12.61 -0.38 -14.59
CA SER A 81 13.38 -0.82 -13.41
C SER A 81 12.65 -0.88 -12.05
N PHE A 82 11.44 -0.33 -11.91
CA PHE A 82 10.66 -0.47 -10.67
C PHE A 82 10.10 -1.88 -10.48
N GLU A 83 9.58 -2.49 -11.53
CA GLU A 83 9.06 -3.87 -11.48
C GLU A 83 10.16 -4.82 -11.02
N ASP A 84 11.37 -4.67 -11.58
CA ASP A 84 12.51 -5.49 -11.21
C ASP A 84 12.97 -5.23 -9.76
N ARG A 85 12.95 -3.98 -9.29
CA ARG A 85 13.25 -3.66 -7.88
C ARG A 85 12.20 -4.23 -6.92
N LEU A 86 10.93 -4.20 -7.30
CA LEU A 86 9.85 -4.79 -6.53
C LEU A 86 10.06 -6.30 -6.42
N LEU A 87 10.25 -6.99 -7.54
CA LEU A 87 10.46 -8.43 -7.53
C LEU A 87 11.74 -8.82 -6.79
N GLN A 88 12.83 -8.07 -6.97
CA GLN A 88 14.05 -8.31 -6.20
C GLN A 88 13.79 -8.18 -4.69
N ALA A 89 13.01 -7.19 -4.27
CA ALA A 89 12.64 -7.03 -2.86
C ALA A 89 11.75 -8.18 -2.36
N VAL A 90 10.74 -8.60 -3.13
CA VAL A 90 9.87 -9.73 -2.79
C VAL A 90 10.68 -11.03 -2.72
N THR A 91 11.51 -11.33 -3.71
CA THR A 91 12.39 -12.52 -3.70
C THR A 91 13.38 -12.48 -2.53
N ALA A 92 13.95 -11.32 -2.20
CA ALA A 92 14.87 -11.18 -1.08
C ALA A 92 14.19 -11.40 0.29
N ALA A 93 12.91 -11.07 0.41
CA ALA A 93 12.13 -11.29 1.63
C ALA A 93 11.85 -12.77 1.90
N LYS A 94 11.89 -13.63 0.86
CA LYS A 94 11.58 -15.06 0.92
C LYS A 94 10.21 -15.34 1.58
N PRO A 95 9.12 -14.80 1.04
CA PRO A 95 7.80 -15.00 1.60
C PRO A 95 7.32 -16.44 1.41
N ASP A 96 6.51 -16.91 2.36
CA ASP A 96 5.72 -18.13 2.23
C ASP A 96 4.46 -17.89 1.37
N LEU A 97 3.98 -16.64 1.37
CA LEU A 97 2.79 -16.21 0.62
C LEU A 97 2.98 -14.80 0.07
N VAL A 98 2.60 -14.59 -1.19
CA VAL A 98 2.40 -13.25 -1.74
C VAL A 98 0.90 -12.96 -1.78
N VAL A 99 0.49 -11.78 -1.32
CA VAL A 99 -0.89 -11.32 -1.46
C VAL A 99 -0.95 -10.03 -2.26
N ILE A 100 -1.90 -9.95 -3.17
CA ILE A 100 -2.17 -8.77 -3.97
C ILE A 100 -3.53 -8.20 -3.54
N THR A 101 -3.51 -7.15 -2.71
CA THR A 101 -4.70 -6.62 -2.03
C THR A 101 -5.50 -5.62 -2.88
N GLY A 102 -5.66 -5.90 -4.16
CA GLY A 102 -6.47 -5.11 -5.10
C GLY A 102 -5.74 -3.98 -5.82
N ASP A 103 -6.45 -3.38 -6.77
CA ASP A 103 -6.00 -2.28 -7.64
C ASP A 103 -4.67 -2.60 -8.34
N ILE A 104 -4.57 -3.79 -8.94
CA ILE A 104 -3.43 -4.16 -9.79
C ILE A 104 -3.44 -3.37 -11.10
N VAL A 105 -4.61 -2.90 -11.53
CA VAL A 105 -4.80 -2.05 -12.71
C VAL A 105 -5.58 -0.78 -12.39
N ASP A 106 -5.47 0.22 -13.26
CA ASP A 106 -6.42 1.33 -13.29
C ASP A 106 -7.73 0.95 -13.99
N ARG A 107 -8.86 1.58 -13.61
CA ARG A 107 -10.17 1.42 -14.30
C ARG A 107 -10.13 1.71 -15.81
N SER A 108 -9.16 2.51 -16.26
CA SER A 108 -8.95 2.87 -17.68
C SER A 108 -7.93 1.98 -18.39
N THR A 109 -7.38 0.97 -17.72
CA THR A 109 -6.35 0.09 -18.29
C THR A 109 -6.95 -0.70 -19.45
N ARG A 110 -6.25 -0.65 -20.60
CA ARG A 110 -6.64 -1.37 -21.82
C ARG A 110 -5.73 -2.54 -22.14
N ASP A 111 -4.44 -2.39 -21.83
CA ASP A 111 -3.43 -3.43 -22.02
C ASP A 111 -3.19 -4.15 -20.69
N LEU A 112 -3.55 -5.43 -20.64
CA LEU A 112 -3.39 -6.28 -19.47
C LEU A 112 -2.07 -7.06 -19.47
N THR A 113 -1.27 -6.96 -20.54
CA THR A 113 -0.03 -7.75 -20.71
C THR A 113 0.88 -7.62 -19.51
N ALA A 114 1.07 -6.39 -19.07
CA ALA A 114 2.10 -6.05 -18.12
C ALA A 114 1.65 -6.21 -16.64
N PRO A 115 0.40 -5.92 -16.20
CA PRO A 115 -0.06 -6.35 -14.88
C PRO A 115 -0.10 -7.89 -14.76
N LEU A 116 -0.52 -8.60 -15.81
CA LEU A 116 -0.52 -10.06 -15.83
C LEU A 116 0.91 -10.65 -15.75
N ARG A 117 1.87 -10.09 -16.49
CA ARG A 117 3.29 -10.46 -16.37
C ARG A 117 3.81 -10.24 -14.95
N THR A 118 3.45 -9.12 -14.33
CA THR A 118 3.90 -8.82 -12.96
C THR A 118 3.37 -9.87 -11.98
N ALA A 119 2.07 -10.21 -12.09
CA ALA A 119 1.44 -11.22 -11.26
C ALA A 119 2.04 -12.63 -11.48
N GLU A 120 2.34 -13.00 -12.73
CA GLU A 120 3.04 -14.26 -13.07
C GLU A 120 4.42 -14.33 -12.41
N ARG A 121 5.20 -13.24 -12.48
CA ARG A 121 6.53 -13.19 -11.86
C ARG A 121 6.46 -13.25 -10.33
N LEU A 122 5.41 -12.72 -9.71
CA LEU A 122 5.16 -12.86 -8.27
C LEU A 122 4.80 -14.31 -7.90
N ALA A 123 3.94 -14.96 -8.69
CA ALA A 123 3.55 -16.36 -8.53
C ALA A 123 4.74 -17.33 -8.69
N GLN A 124 5.79 -16.94 -9.41
CA GLN A 124 7.04 -17.69 -9.49
C GLN A 124 7.90 -17.59 -8.23
N VAL A 125 7.65 -16.62 -7.34
CA VAL A 125 8.41 -16.46 -6.08
C VAL A 125 7.80 -17.31 -4.97
N ALA A 126 6.48 -17.26 -4.81
CA ALA A 126 5.72 -17.98 -3.79
C ALA A 126 4.25 -18.11 -4.22
N PRO A 127 3.45 -19.01 -3.59
CA PRO A 127 2.00 -19.01 -3.74
C PRO A 127 1.46 -17.58 -3.68
N THR A 128 0.60 -17.21 -4.64
CA THR A 128 0.12 -15.83 -4.77
C THR A 128 -1.40 -15.79 -4.75
N VAL A 129 -1.96 -14.96 -3.88
CA VAL A 129 -3.41 -14.72 -3.77
C VAL A 129 -3.73 -13.32 -4.22
N PHE A 130 -4.82 -13.16 -4.98
CA PHE A 130 -5.31 -11.86 -5.44
C PHE A 130 -6.77 -11.67 -5.02
N ILE A 131 -7.07 -10.46 -4.56
CA ILE A 131 -8.44 -9.94 -4.43
C ILE A 131 -8.62 -8.70 -5.31
N THR A 132 -9.85 -8.38 -5.67
CA THR A 132 -10.15 -7.19 -6.46
C THR A 132 -10.25 -5.94 -5.60
N GLY A 133 -9.79 -4.81 -6.14
CA GLY A 133 -10.07 -3.48 -5.62
C GLY A 133 -11.17 -2.78 -6.40
N ASN A 134 -11.33 -1.48 -6.12
CA ASN A 134 -12.37 -0.68 -6.73
C ASN A 134 -12.06 -0.27 -8.18
N HIS A 135 -10.82 -0.39 -8.63
CA HIS A 135 -10.46 -0.16 -10.03
C HIS A 135 -10.82 -1.37 -10.89
N GLU A 136 -10.64 -2.59 -10.40
CA GLU A 136 -11.13 -3.80 -11.09
C GLU A 136 -12.65 -3.85 -11.16
N ALA A 137 -13.38 -3.25 -10.21
CA ALA A 137 -14.84 -3.14 -10.25
C ALA A 137 -15.37 -2.30 -11.41
N ASP A 138 -14.58 -1.33 -11.89
CA ASP A 138 -14.91 -0.44 -13.01
C ASP A 138 -14.26 -0.88 -14.33
N LEU A 139 -13.41 -1.91 -14.30
CA LEU A 139 -12.64 -2.33 -15.46
C LEU A 139 -13.53 -3.02 -16.49
N GLY A 140 -13.62 -2.47 -17.70
CA GLY A 140 -14.38 -3.09 -18.80
C GLY A 140 -13.89 -4.49 -19.18
N GLN A 141 -12.63 -4.81 -18.91
CA GLN A 141 -11.99 -6.11 -19.16
C GLN A 141 -11.78 -6.93 -17.87
N ARG A 142 -12.61 -6.73 -16.84
CA ARG A 142 -12.49 -7.44 -15.55
C ARG A 142 -12.40 -8.96 -15.73
N ALA A 143 -13.28 -9.55 -16.53
CA ALA A 143 -13.28 -11.01 -16.73
C ALA A 143 -11.96 -11.51 -17.32
N GLN A 144 -11.44 -10.83 -18.35
CA GLN A 144 -10.16 -11.18 -18.98
C GLN A 144 -8.97 -11.01 -18.04
N LEU A 145 -9.01 -10.00 -17.16
CA LEU A 145 -7.98 -9.83 -16.13
C LEU A 145 -7.99 -11.00 -15.15
N LEU A 146 -9.16 -11.33 -14.59
CA LEU A 146 -9.28 -12.39 -13.58
C LEU A 146 -8.89 -13.76 -14.15
N GLU A 147 -9.42 -14.12 -15.33
CA GLU A 147 -9.05 -15.35 -16.02
C GLU A 147 -7.54 -15.37 -16.36
N GLY A 148 -6.99 -14.23 -16.80
CA GLY A 148 -5.57 -14.11 -17.09
C GLY A 148 -4.67 -14.30 -15.88
N LEU A 149 -5.12 -13.89 -14.68
CA LEU A 149 -4.41 -14.10 -13.42
C LEU A 149 -4.42 -15.59 -13.02
N GLU A 150 -5.59 -16.22 -13.07
CA GLU A 150 -5.76 -17.65 -12.77
C GLU A 150 -4.90 -18.53 -13.70
N GLN A 151 -4.90 -18.24 -15.00
CA GLN A 151 -4.06 -18.93 -15.99
C GLN A 151 -2.55 -18.82 -15.71
N ARG A 152 -2.12 -17.86 -14.88
CA ARG A 152 -0.73 -17.61 -14.48
C ARG A 152 -0.40 -18.12 -13.08
N GLY A 153 -1.28 -18.94 -12.49
CA GLY A 153 -1.06 -19.57 -11.19
C GLY A 153 -1.37 -18.68 -10.00
N VAL A 154 -2.11 -17.58 -10.20
CA VAL A 154 -2.59 -16.73 -9.10
C VAL A 154 -3.94 -17.26 -8.62
N LEU A 155 -4.07 -17.50 -7.32
CA LEU A 155 -5.35 -17.81 -6.70
C LEU A 155 -6.17 -16.53 -6.56
N VAL A 156 -7.23 -16.40 -7.34
CA VAL A 156 -8.15 -15.27 -7.28
C VAL A 156 -9.30 -15.61 -6.33
N LEU A 157 -9.45 -14.85 -5.25
CA LEU A 157 -10.53 -15.04 -4.28
C LEU A 157 -11.55 -13.90 -4.38
N ARG A 158 -12.84 -14.25 -4.45
CA ARG A 158 -13.96 -13.28 -4.55
C ARG A 158 -15.15 -13.70 -3.71
N ASP A 159 -15.23 -13.15 -2.50
CA ASP A 159 -16.19 -13.59 -1.48
C ASP A 159 -16.03 -15.09 -1.18
N GLU A 160 -14.77 -15.56 -1.04
CA GLU A 160 -14.39 -16.97 -0.95
C GLU A 160 -13.35 -17.20 0.16
N ALA A 161 -13.39 -18.39 0.77
CA ALA A 161 -12.39 -18.88 1.72
C ALA A 161 -11.56 -20.01 1.10
N HIS A 162 -10.27 -20.04 1.42
CA HIS A 162 -9.35 -21.07 0.96
C HIS A 162 -8.40 -21.49 2.09
N SER A 163 -8.49 -22.76 2.49
CA SER A 163 -7.58 -23.34 3.46
C SER A 163 -6.25 -23.70 2.79
N MET A 164 -5.14 -23.31 3.41
CA MET A 164 -3.79 -23.62 2.94
C MET A 164 -2.85 -23.92 4.11
N THR A 165 -1.90 -24.80 3.87
CA THR A 165 -0.81 -25.08 4.82
C THR A 165 0.45 -24.35 4.35
N LEU A 166 0.90 -23.35 5.11
CA LEU A 166 2.10 -22.57 4.82
C LEU A 166 3.11 -22.80 5.93
N ASN A 167 4.34 -23.17 5.57
CA ASN A 167 5.40 -23.46 6.55
C ASN A 167 4.96 -24.44 7.66
N GLY A 168 4.17 -25.46 7.30
CA GLY A 168 3.62 -26.46 8.23
C GLY A 168 2.46 -25.96 9.12
N THR A 169 1.96 -24.74 8.89
CA THR A 169 0.87 -24.13 9.67
C THR A 169 -0.37 -23.99 8.79
N ASP A 170 -1.51 -24.48 9.27
CA ASP A 170 -2.79 -24.33 8.59
C ASP A 170 -3.33 -22.91 8.78
N LEU A 171 -3.82 -22.32 7.69
CA LEU A 171 -4.36 -20.97 7.64
C LEU A 171 -5.57 -20.94 6.70
N VAL A 172 -6.65 -20.26 7.12
CA VAL A 172 -7.76 -19.93 6.23
C VAL A 172 -7.54 -18.54 5.66
N VAL A 173 -7.38 -18.44 4.35
CA VAL A 173 -7.30 -17.16 3.64
C VAL A 173 -8.67 -16.85 3.05
N VAL A 174 -9.26 -15.75 3.50
CA VAL A 174 -10.52 -15.22 2.96
C VAL A 174 -10.20 -14.06 2.02
N GLY A 175 -10.78 -14.05 0.83
CA GLY A 175 -10.67 -12.93 -0.08
C GLY A 175 -12.02 -12.33 -0.42
N LEU A 176 -12.18 -11.03 -0.16
CA LEU A 176 -13.42 -10.31 -0.43
C LEU A 176 -13.41 -9.62 -1.79
N ASP A 177 -14.54 -9.67 -2.50
CA ASP A 177 -14.74 -8.83 -3.69
C ASP A 177 -15.04 -7.37 -3.25
N ASP A 178 -14.60 -6.37 -4.01
CA ASP A 178 -14.93 -4.98 -3.69
C ASP A 178 -16.42 -4.73 -3.90
N ALA A 179 -17.09 -4.23 -2.87
CA ALA A 179 -18.54 -3.97 -2.89
C ALA A 179 -19.00 -3.09 -4.08
N LYS A 180 -18.10 -2.28 -4.66
CA LYS A 180 -18.39 -1.51 -5.87
C LYS A 180 -18.77 -2.39 -7.06
N HIS A 181 -18.22 -3.60 -7.18
CA HIS A 181 -18.59 -4.52 -8.26
C HIS A 181 -20.09 -4.85 -8.24
N ARG A 182 -20.60 -5.22 -7.05
CA ARG A 182 -22.04 -5.49 -6.84
C ARG A 182 -22.89 -4.26 -7.12
N ARG A 183 -22.47 -3.08 -6.63
CA ARG A 183 -23.16 -1.80 -6.89
C ARG A 183 -23.24 -1.46 -8.38
N ASN A 184 -22.13 -1.60 -9.12
CA ASN A 184 -22.07 -1.33 -10.56
C ASN A 184 -23.04 -2.23 -11.35
N ARG A 185 -23.22 -3.47 -10.89
CA ARG A 185 -24.13 -4.46 -11.50
C ARG A 185 -25.55 -4.43 -10.94
N LYS A 186 -25.86 -3.53 -9.98
CA LYS A 186 -27.15 -3.46 -9.28
C LYS A 186 -27.57 -4.79 -8.65
N LEU A 187 -26.59 -5.56 -8.17
CA LEU A 187 -26.85 -6.78 -7.41
C LEU A 187 -27.30 -6.41 -5.98
N PRO A 188 -27.98 -7.32 -5.26
CA PRO A 188 -28.27 -7.13 -3.84
C PRO A 188 -27.00 -6.76 -3.08
N ALA A 189 -27.13 -5.74 -2.22
CA ALA A 189 -26.08 -5.37 -1.29
C ALA A 189 -25.80 -6.58 -0.38
N ARG A 190 -24.52 -6.74 -0.07
CA ARG A 190 -24.05 -7.76 0.86
C ARG A 190 -22.91 -7.15 1.65
N SER A 191 -23.02 -7.18 2.97
CA SER A 191 -21.99 -6.66 3.85
C SER A 191 -20.81 -7.64 3.93
N PRO A 192 -19.58 -7.16 4.21
CA PRO A 192 -18.44 -8.02 4.50
C PRO A 192 -18.71 -9.06 5.59
N GLY A 193 -19.41 -8.71 6.66
CA GLY A 193 -19.82 -9.63 7.72
C GLY A 193 -20.75 -10.73 7.20
N GLU A 194 -21.76 -10.38 6.40
CA GLU A 194 -22.65 -11.37 5.75
C GLU A 194 -21.92 -12.31 4.77
N VAL A 195 -20.77 -11.88 4.23
CA VAL A 195 -19.89 -12.75 3.45
C VAL A 195 -19.16 -13.70 4.39
N MET A 196 -18.47 -13.18 5.42
CA MET A 196 -17.74 -13.98 6.41
C MET A 196 -18.62 -15.09 7.01
N ASP A 197 -19.81 -14.73 7.49
CA ASP A 197 -20.76 -15.67 8.12
C ASP A 197 -21.20 -16.81 7.19
N SER A 198 -21.09 -16.61 5.88
CA SER A 198 -21.52 -17.62 4.90
C SER A 198 -20.42 -18.61 4.51
N LEU A 199 -19.16 -18.32 4.84
CA LEU A 199 -18.01 -19.09 4.36
C LEU A 199 -17.80 -20.40 5.13
N SER A 200 -18.64 -20.72 6.12
CA SER A 200 -18.55 -21.95 6.94
C SER A 200 -17.14 -22.19 7.49
N ILE A 201 -16.49 -21.13 7.97
CA ILE A 201 -15.15 -21.21 8.59
C ILE A 201 -15.31 -21.82 9.97
N THR A 202 -14.42 -22.75 10.34
CA THR A 202 -14.42 -23.37 11.67
C THR A 202 -13.88 -22.40 12.71
N ASP A 203 -14.50 -22.35 13.89
CA ASP A 203 -14.20 -21.37 14.95
C ASP A 203 -12.73 -21.37 15.42
N ASP A 204 -12.02 -22.51 15.30
CA ASP A 204 -10.62 -22.63 15.76
C ASP A 204 -9.57 -22.42 14.65
N ALA A 205 -9.97 -22.05 13.43
CA ALA A 205 -9.02 -21.87 12.34
C ALA A 205 -8.50 -20.43 12.29
N PRO A 206 -7.18 -20.19 12.24
CA PRO A 206 -6.64 -18.85 12.05
C PRO A 206 -7.08 -18.26 10.70
N VAL A 207 -7.66 -17.06 10.74
CA VAL A 207 -8.31 -16.40 9.59
C VAL A 207 -7.55 -15.15 9.16
N LEU A 208 -6.91 -15.26 7.99
CA LEU A 208 -6.35 -14.12 7.27
C LEU A 208 -7.37 -13.59 6.26
N VAL A 209 -7.88 -12.38 6.46
CA VAL A 209 -8.79 -11.72 5.51
C VAL A 209 -8.02 -10.75 4.62
N LEU A 210 -8.17 -10.91 3.31
CA LEU A 210 -7.75 -9.95 2.31
C LEU A 210 -8.95 -9.09 1.95
N ALA A 211 -8.86 -7.80 2.24
CA ALA A 211 -9.90 -6.83 1.94
C ALA A 211 -9.26 -5.55 1.41
N HIS A 212 -9.70 -5.05 0.26
CA HIS A 212 -9.05 -3.89 -0.35
C HIS A 212 -9.18 -2.63 0.52
N ARG A 213 -10.36 -2.41 1.13
CA ARG A 213 -10.68 -1.19 1.89
C ARG A 213 -10.38 -1.34 3.39
N PRO A 214 -9.58 -0.44 3.98
CA PRO A 214 -9.23 -0.53 5.40
C PRO A 214 -10.39 -0.17 6.34
N THR A 215 -11.40 0.53 5.85
CA THR A 215 -12.58 0.92 6.65
C THR A 215 -13.44 -0.27 7.09
N LEU A 216 -13.16 -1.47 6.58
CA LEU A 216 -13.91 -2.69 6.88
C LEU A 216 -13.43 -3.39 8.17
N LEU A 217 -12.35 -2.91 8.81
CA LEU A 217 -11.77 -3.55 10.00
C LEU A 217 -12.80 -3.85 11.11
N PRO A 218 -13.65 -2.90 11.56
CA PRO A 218 -14.55 -3.17 12.68
C PRO A 218 -15.52 -4.31 12.38
N GLU A 219 -16.14 -4.29 11.20
CA GLU A 219 -17.09 -5.31 10.78
C GLU A 219 -16.42 -6.67 10.60
N LEU A 220 -15.22 -6.73 10.01
CA LEU A 220 -14.51 -8.00 9.84
C LEU A 220 -14.08 -8.61 11.18
N ALA A 221 -13.65 -7.77 12.13
CA ALA A 221 -13.29 -8.20 13.47
C ALA A 221 -14.48 -8.81 14.22
N GLU A 222 -15.67 -8.22 14.08
CA GLU A 222 -16.90 -8.75 14.68
C GLU A 222 -17.36 -10.09 14.08
N HIS A 223 -16.82 -10.46 12.92
CA HIS A 223 -17.18 -11.64 12.15
C HIS A 223 -16.00 -12.64 11.96
N GLY A 224 -15.09 -12.69 12.94
CA GLY A 224 -14.08 -13.75 13.05
C GLY A 224 -12.82 -13.56 12.21
N ALA A 225 -12.48 -12.32 11.83
CA ALA A 225 -11.18 -12.04 11.22
C ALA A 225 -10.09 -11.83 12.29
N ASP A 226 -8.98 -12.58 12.21
CA ASP A 226 -7.81 -12.36 13.08
C ASP A 226 -6.89 -11.27 12.55
N VAL A 227 -6.54 -11.39 11.26
CA VAL A 227 -5.67 -10.44 10.58
C VAL A 227 -6.29 -10.02 9.26
N VAL A 228 -6.32 -8.71 9.02
CA VAL A 228 -6.80 -8.13 7.76
C VAL A 228 -5.65 -7.44 7.03
N LEU A 229 -5.48 -7.74 5.75
CA LEU A 229 -4.51 -7.04 4.89
C LEU A 229 -5.23 -6.15 3.89
N SER A 230 -4.92 -4.84 3.92
CA SER A 230 -5.63 -3.82 3.12
C SER A 230 -4.72 -2.83 2.42
N GLY A 231 -5.27 -2.19 1.39
CA GLY A 231 -4.64 -1.15 0.59
C GLY A 231 -5.50 0.11 0.53
N HIS A 232 -5.77 0.61 -0.68
CA HIS A 232 -6.77 1.62 -1.04
C HIS A 232 -6.50 3.05 -0.55
N ALA A 233 -5.96 3.23 0.65
CA ALA A 233 -5.78 4.54 1.27
C ALA A 233 -4.57 5.31 0.72
N HIS A 234 -3.70 4.65 -0.07
CA HIS A 234 -2.52 5.25 -0.69
C HIS A 234 -1.63 6.04 0.28
N GLY A 235 -1.56 5.67 1.57
CA GLY A 235 -0.79 6.41 2.57
C GLY A 235 -1.28 7.82 2.85
N GLY A 236 -2.46 8.20 2.36
CA GLY A 236 -3.03 9.55 2.44
C GLY A 236 -2.52 10.51 1.35
N GLN A 237 -1.89 10.00 0.29
CA GLN A 237 -1.28 10.70 -0.86
C GLN A 237 -0.12 11.65 -0.51
N VAL A 238 -0.39 12.61 0.37
CA VAL A 238 0.55 13.55 0.99
C VAL A 238 0.68 13.18 2.46
N ARG A 239 1.90 12.94 2.92
CA ARG A 239 2.17 12.67 4.33
C ARG A 239 2.87 13.86 4.97
N ILE A 240 2.22 14.42 5.98
CA ILE A 240 2.79 15.48 6.80
C ILE A 240 3.58 14.80 7.94
N PRO A 241 4.88 15.08 8.11
CA PRO A 241 5.67 14.50 9.18
C PRO A 241 4.98 14.67 10.54
N ARG A 242 4.90 13.58 11.32
CA ARG A 242 4.23 13.49 12.63
C ARG A 242 2.71 13.63 12.65
N VAL A 243 2.07 14.05 11.56
CA VAL A 243 0.60 14.17 11.49
C VAL A 243 -0.01 12.98 10.75
N GLY A 244 0.62 12.50 9.68
CA GLY A 244 0.14 11.37 8.89
C GLY A 244 -0.40 11.79 7.51
N GLY A 245 -1.31 10.99 6.97
CA GLY A 245 -1.91 11.19 5.66
C GLY A 245 -2.84 12.39 5.62
N LEU A 246 -2.87 13.10 4.49
CA LEU A 246 -3.73 14.28 4.32
C LEU A 246 -5.10 13.93 3.73
N ILE A 247 -5.16 13.04 2.74
CA ILE A 247 -6.40 12.69 2.03
C ILE A 247 -6.40 11.21 1.68
N ALA A 248 -7.46 10.48 2.04
CA ALA A 248 -7.68 9.11 1.58
C ALA A 248 -9.12 8.92 1.06
N PRO A 249 -9.32 8.00 0.10
CA PRO A 249 -10.66 7.56 -0.30
C PRO A 249 -11.52 7.14 0.90
N ASP A 250 -12.82 7.42 0.82
CA ASP A 250 -13.85 7.14 1.84
C ASP A 250 -13.64 7.76 3.23
N GLN A 251 -12.52 8.43 3.48
CA GLN A 251 -12.16 9.00 4.79
C GLN A 251 -12.03 10.54 4.76
N GLY A 252 -11.83 11.14 3.58
CA GLY A 252 -11.73 12.59 3.44
C GLY A 252 -10.39 13.16 3.91
N LEU A 253 -10.41 14.31 4.58
CA LEU A 253 -9.21 14.99 5.09
C LEU A 253 -8.76 14.40 6.43
N PHE A 254 -7.45 14.29 6.64
CA PHE A 254 -6.80 13.72 7.83
C PHE A 254 -7.33 12.33 8.21
N PRO A 255 -7.27 11.37 7.26
CA PRO A 255 -7.72 9.98 7.47
C PRO A 255 -6.93 9.26 8.58
N ALA A 256 -7.63 8.42 9.35
CA ALA A 256 -7.02 7.61 10.41
C ALA A 256 -6.35 6.34 9.86
N LEU A 257 -6.97 5.69 8.87
CA LEU A 257 -6.57 4.37 8.36
C LEU A 257 -5.83 4.52 7.03
N THR A 258 -4.54 4.82 7.08
CA THR A 258 -3.73 5.06 5.87
C THR A 258 -2.48 4.22 5.70
N SER A 259 -1.96 3.64 6.78
CA SER A 259 -0.72 2.86 6.77
C SER A 259 -0.52 2.16 8.11
N GLY A 260 0.24 1.07 8.11
CA GLY A 260 0.71 0.43 9.34
C GLY A 260 -0.32 -0.48 9.98
N VAL A 261 -0.06 -0.85 11.24
CA VAL A 261 -0.88 -1.78 12.00
C VAL A 261 -1.95 -1.02 12.79
N HIS A 262 -3.20 -1.46 12.67
CA HIS A 262 -4.35 -0.96 13.41
C HIS A 262 -5.04 -2.14 14.09
N ARG A 263 -5.70 -1.93 15.23
CA ARG A 263 -6.41 -3.00 15.95
C ARG A 263 -7.86 -2.63 16.19
N HIS A 264 -8.72 -3.64 16.20
CA HIS A 264 -10.10 -3.54 16.63
C HIS A 264 -10.49 -4.81 17.37
N GLY A 265 -10.71 -4.72 18.69
CA GLY A 265 -10.77 -5.91 19.53
C GLY A 265 -9.46 -6.69 19.43
N ASP A 266 -9.57 -8.00 19.22
CA ASP A 266 -8.42 -8.90 19.08
C ASP A 266 -7.82 -8.87 17.66
N ALA A 267 -8.62 -8.48 16.67
CA ALA A 267 -8.22 -8.40 15.27
C ALA A 267 -7.18 -7.30 15.01
N SER A 268 -6.26 -7.58 14.10
CA SER A 268 -5.27 -6.62 13.60
C SER A 268 -5.44 -6.38 12.11
N MET A 269 -5.15 -5.18 11.64
CA MET A 269 -5.11 -4.84 10.22
C MET A 269 -3.77 -4.24 9.85
N VAL A 270 -3.17 -4.72 8.77
CA VAL A 270 -2.01 -4.09 8.15
C VAL A 270 -2.45 -3.35 6.89
N ILE A 271 -2.19 -2.05 6.85
CA ILE A 271 -2.54 -1.18 5.72
C ILE A 271 -1.26 -0.83 4.95
N SER A 272 -1.21 -1.23 3.69
CA SER A 272 -0.16 -0.83 2.75
C SER A 272 -0.41 0.58 2.22
N ARG A 273 0.66 1.37 2.06
CA ARG A 273 0.61 2.68 1.37
C ARG A 273 0.51 2.54 -0.16
N GLY A 274 0.57 1.32 -0.68
CA GLY A 274 0.45 1.01 -2.10
C GLY A 274 1.68 1.38 -2.93
N LEU A 275 1.76 0.81 -4.13
CA LEU A 275 2.92 0.91 -5.03
C LEU A 275 2.68 1.88 -6.21
N GLY A 276 1.43 2.08 -6.60
CA GLY A 276 1.03 2.90 -7.74
C GLY A 276 0.58 4.30 -7.34
N ASN A 277 0.48 5.20 -8.31
CA ASN A 277 -0.16 6.50 -8.13
C ASN A 277 -1.58 6.40 -8.70
N THR A 278 -2.55 6.99 -8.02
CA THR A 278 -3.91 7.03 -8.57
C THR A 278 -3.97 7.96 -9.78
N ALA A 279 -4.91 7.70 -10.69
CA ALA A 279 -5.18 8.59 -11.82
C ALA A 279 -5.49 10.05 -11.42
N LEU A 280 -6.01 10.28 -10.21
CA LEU A 280 -6.35 11.61 -9.70
C LEU A 280 -5.16 12.36 -9.10
N ALA A 281 -4.13 11.65 -8.65
CA ALA A 281 -2.95 12.25 -8.03
C ALA A 281 -1.67 11.53 -8.49
N GLN A 282 -1.09 12.03 -9.58
CA GLN A 282 0.13 11.49 -10.18
C GLN A 282 1.39 11.69 -9.33
N VAL A 283 1.32 12.43 -8.22
CA VAL A 283 2.46 12.77 -7.36
C VAL A 283 2.14 12.47 -5.90
N ARG A 284 3.00 11.68 -5.26
CA ARG A 284 3.04 11.43 -3.81
C ARG A 284 4.01 12.43 -3.15
N VAL A 285 3.76 12.82 -1.90
CA VAL A 285 4.67 13.72 -1.14
C VAL A 285 4.95 13.14 0.23
N ASN A 286 6.23 12.86 0.52
CA ASN A 286 6.71 12.15 1.71
C ASN A 286 6.04 10.79 1.92
N ASN A 287 5.60 10.19 0.82
CA ASN A 287 4.79 8.98 0.83
C ASN A 287 5.35 7.98 -0.19
N PRO A 288 6.57 7.48 0.05
CA PRO A 288 7.22 6.59 -0.88
C PRO A 288 6.41 5.32 -1.07
N ARG A 289 6.60 4.66 -2.21
CA ARG A 289 5.98 3.37 -2.51
C ARG A 289 6.42 2.33 -1.50
N GLU A 290 5.49 1.48 -1.11
CA GLU A 290 5.70 0.54 -0.01
C GLU A 290 5.40 -0.89 -0.45
N LEU A 291 6.40 -1.76 -0.32
CA LEU A 291 6.21 -3.19 -0.18
C LEU A 291 6.09 -3.49 1.31
N VAL A 292 5.02 -4.17 1.70
CA VAL A 292 4.83 -4.57 3.10
C VAL A 292 5.23 -6.04 3.25
N ILE A 293 6.04 -6.35 4.25
CA ILE A 293 6.30 -7.70 4.72
C ILE A 293 5.59 -7.86 6.07
N VAL A 294 4.77 -8.88 6.19
CA VAL A 294 4.06 -9.20 7.44
C VAL A 294 4.52 -10.57 7.91
N ASP A 295 5.10 -10.61 9.09
CA ASP A 295 5.38 -11.85 9.80
C ASP A 295 4.20 -12.11 10.74
N LEU A 296 3.41 -13.13 10.42
CA LEU A 296 2.38 -13.65 11.31
C LEU A 296 3.03 -14.58 12.31
N VAL A 297 2.93 -14.25 13.59
CA VAL A 297 3.58 -15.00 14.68
C VAL A 297 2.53 -15.47 15.68
N PRO A 298 2.73 -16.63 16.33
CA PRO A 298 1.84 -17.08 17.40
C PRO A 298 1.85 -16.09 18.57
N ALA A 299 0.76 -16.08 19.34
CA ALA A 299 0.74 -15.38 20.63
C ALA A 299 1.76 -16.00 21.59
N ALA A 300 2.52 -15.16 22.28
CA ALA A 300 3.37 -15.61 23.36
C ALA A 300 2.50 -15.98 24.58
N ASP A 301 2.74 -17.16 25.14
CA ASP A 301 2.13 -17.64 26.41
C ASP A 301 2.42 -16.70 27.60
#